data_AF-A0A940GPS7-F1
#
_entry.id   AF-A0A940GPS7-F1
#
_cell.length_a   1.000
_cell.length_b   1.000
_cell.length_c   1.000
_cell.angle_alpha   90.00
_cell.angle_beta   90.00
_cell.angle_gamma   90.00
#
_symmetry.space_group_name_H-M   'P 1'
#
loop_
_entity.id
_entity.type
_entity.pdbx_description
1 polymer ?
#
loop_
_entity_poly.entity_id
_entity_poly.type
_entity_poly.pdbx_seq_one_letter_code
_entity_poly.pdbx_strand_id
1 'polypeptide(L)'
;MARVSLNDRDFAIVAVRWLLGIQSLGSGINWWIKILPFPNMHEPLVGPVKHEILRTMIESGWMFTSAKVIEILLGLALIFNRHAVLALVIGFPVMLMTFLLDLWPFTANIVPFLSGDLSFAALWASFLDMLFFGGGVFVMQAYLMSEYFPDYRRLFVVRPNDADAPAWSSVLEAGWLKLTLRWLSYTVGMLSTLWVITMALHIVPWSSLAIMAPPK
;
A
#
# COMPACT_ATOMS: atom_id res chain seq x y z
N MET A 1 -0.79 34.95 8.00
CA MET A 1 -0.97 33.69 7.26
C MET A 1 0.34 32.93 7.29
N ALA A 2 0.44 31.84 8.05
CA ALA A 2 1.65 31.02 8.07
C ALA A 2 1.85 30.39 6.69
N ARG A 3 3.08 30.48 6.13
CA ARG A 3 3.42 29.80 4.88
C ARG A 3 3.41 28.30 5.14
N VAL A 4 2.34 27.62 4.71
CA VAL A 4 2.33 26.16 4.62
C VAL A 4 3.35 25.78 3.56
N SER A 5 4.51 25.29 4.00
CA SER A 5 5.50 24.69 3.12
C SER A 5 5.06 23.26 2.82
N LEU A 6 5.14 22.82 1.57
CA LEU A 6 4.85 21.42 1.20
C LEU A 6 5.74 20.41 1.94
N ASN A 7 6.89 20.87 2.45
CA ASN A 7 7.81 20.05 3.25
C ASN A 7 7.56 20.15 4.77
N ASP A 8 6.53 20.88 5.20
CA ASP A 8 6.13 20.92 6.59
C ASP A 8 5.66 19.54 7.07
N ARG A 9 6.10 19.15 8.27
CA ARG A 9 5.85 17.81 8.81
C ARG A 9 4.37 17.58 9.06
N ASP A 10 3.69 18.55 9.64
CA ASP A 10 2.29 18.41 10.03
C ASP A 10 1.40 18.34 8.78
N PHE A 11 1.71 19.16 7.78
CA PHE A 11 1.10 19.05 6.46
C PHE A 11 1.31 17.66 5.83
N ALA A 12 2.54 17.12 5.88
CA ALA A 12 2.85 15.81 5.30
C ALA A 12 2.08 14.67 5.97
N ILE A 13 1.98 14.68 7.29
CA ILE A 13 1.21 13.68 8.03
C ILE A 13 -0.26 13.74 7.60
N VAL A 14 -0.85 14.93 7.52
CA VAL A 14 -2.26 15.09 7.09
C VAL A 14 -2.44 14.61 5.64
N ALA A 15 -1.58 15.05 4.73
CA ALA A 15 -1.66 14.68 3.32
C ALA A 15 -1.55 13.17 3.10
N VAL A 16 -0.53 12.51 3.68
CA VAL A 16 -0.35 11.07 3.52
C VAL A 16 -1.47 10.27 4.20
N ARG A 17 -2.01 10.75 5.32
CA ARG A 17 -3.20 10.14 5.94
C ARG A 17 -4.41 10.18 5.03
N TRP A 18 -4.64 11.30 4.34
CA TRP A 18 -5.73 11.41 3.37
C TRP A 18 -5.48 10.52 2.16
N LEU A 19 -4.27 10.51 1.60
CA LEU A 19 -3.93 9.67 0.44
C LEU A 19 -4.12 8.18 0.76
N LEU A 20 -3.46 7.68 1.80
CA LEU A 20 -3.61 6.27 2.22
C LEU A 20 -5.04 5.96 2.65
N GLY A 21 -5.69 6.91 3.34
CA GLY A 21 -7.05 6.73 3.83
C GLY A 21 -8.07 6.58 2.70
N ILE A 22 -8.01 7.45 1.69
CA ILE A 22 -8.87 7.41 0.50
C ILE A 22 -8.59 6.15 -0.31
N GLN A 23 -7.31 5.80 -0.54
CA GLN A 23 -6.96 4.59 -1.29
C GLN A 23 -7.46 3.32 -0.58
N SER A 24 -7.26 3.22 0.73
CA SER A 24 -7.72 2.06 1.52
C SER A 24 -9.24 1.98 1.55
N LEU A 25 -9.93 3.10 1.73
CA LEU A 25 -11.39 3.15 1.72
C LEU A 25 -11.95 2.77 0.34
N GLY A 26 -11.39 3.32 -0.73
CA GLY A 26 -11.80 3.03 -2.11
C GLY A 26 -11.56 1.57 -2.49
N SER A 27 -10.38 1.03 -2.17
CA SER A 27 -10.04 -0.39 -2.37
C SER A 27 -10.96 -1.32 -1.57
N GLY A 28 -11.22 -0.98 -0.31
CA GLY A 28 -12.11 -1.75 0.56
C GLY A 28 -13.54 -1.77 0.02
N ILE A 29 -14.14 -0.60 -0.24
CA ILE A 29 -15.50 -0.49 -0.79
C ILE A 29 -15.62 -1.21 -2.14
N ASN A 30 -14.57 -1.18 -2.97
CA ASN A 30 -14.57 -1.82 -4.28
C ASN A 30 -14.96 -3.30 -4.24
N TRP A 31 -14.63 -4.00 -3.15
CA TRP A 31 -14.92 -5.42 -3.00
C TRP A 31 -16.43 -5.74 -3.04
N TRP A 32 -17.25 -4.86 -2.47
CA TRP A 32 -18.70 -5.00 -2.43
C TRP A 32 -19.42 -4.17 -3.50
N ILE A 33 -18.89 -2.98 -3.81
CA ILE A 33 -19.45 -2.06 -4.80
C ILE A 33 -18.36 -1.76 -5.81
N LYS A 34 -18.46 -2.31 -7.02
CA LYS A 34 -17.46 -2.11 -8.08
C LYS A 34 -17.37 -0.62 -8.44
N ILE A 35 -16.27 0.03 -8.06
CA ILE A 35 -15.96 1.44 -8.36
C ILE A 35 -14.65 1.52 -9.15
N LEU A 36 -13.70 0.67 -8.79
CA LEU A 36 -12.39 0.55 -9.39
C LEU A 36 -12.38 -0.71 -10.26
N PRO A 37 -11.53 -0.76 -11.29
CA PRO A 37 -11.49 -1.92 -12.17
C PRO A 37 -10.88 -3.18 -11.53
N PHE A 38 -10.56 -3.18 -10.23
CA PHE A 38 -10.05 -4.36 -9.49
C PHE A 38 -11.12 -5.42 -9.23
N PRO A 39 -10.75 -6.71 -9.07
CA PRO A 39 -11.69 -7.79 -8.85
C PRO A 39 -12.59 -7.52 -7.64
N ASN A 40 -13.88 -7.85 -7.77
CA ASN A 40 -14.85 -7.77 -6.69
C ASN A 40 -15.44 -9.15 -6.35
N MET A 41 -16.30 -9.22 -5.33
CA MET A 41 -16.88 -10.50 -4.87
C MET A 41 -17.89 -11.13 -5.84
N HIS A 42 -18.35 -10.37 -6.83
CA HIS A 42 -19.37 -10.79 -7.79
C HIS A 42 -18.76 -11.24 -9.12
N GLU A 43 -17.49 -10.94 -9.36
CA GLU A 43 -16.81 -11.29 -10.59
C GLU A 43 -16.30 -12.73 -10.50
N PRO A 44 -16.66 -13.56 -11.50
CA PRO A 44 -16.17 -14.92 -11.51
C PRO A 44 -14.66 -14.88 -11.78
N LEU A 45 -13.90 -15.77 -11.11
CA LEU A 45 -12.43 -15.86 -11.19
C LEU A 45 -11.93 -16.41 -12.55
N VAL A 46 -12.61 -16.06 -13.64
CA VAL A 46 -12.34 -16.52 -15.00
C VAL A 46 -11.32 -15.58 -15.63
N GLY A 47 -10.05 -15.87 -15.37
CA GLY A 47 -8.92 -15.13 -15.91
C GLY A 47 -7.64 -15.46 -15.18
N PRO A 48 -6.49 -14.94 -15.64
CA PRO A 48 -5.26 -14.96 -14.85
C PRO A 48 -5.49 -14.06 -13.63
N VAL A 49 -5.97 -14.66 -12.54
CA VAL A 49 -5.87 -14.03 -11.22
C VAL A 49 -4.39 -13.78 -11.04
N LYS A 50 -3.99 -12.51 -10.81
CA LYS A 50 -2.56 -12.12 -10.69
C LYS A 50 -1.76 -13.13 -9.84
N HIS A 51 -2.42 -13.71 -8.81
CA HIS A 51 -1.83 -14.70 -7.90
C HIS A 51 -2.79 -15.83 -7.52
N GLU A 52 -2.27 -17.05 -7.46
CA GLU A 52 -2.92 -18.20 -6.83
C GLU A 52 -3.27 -17.91 -5.36
N ILE A 53 -2.43 -17.13 -4.66
CA ILE A 53 -2.73 -16.67 -3.29
C ILE A 53 -4.03 -15.85 -3.23
N LEU A 54 -4.23 -14.92 -4.17
CA LEU A 54 -5.46 -14.11 -4.22
C LEU A 54 -6.67 -15.00 -4.51
N ARG A 55 -6.52 -15.97 -5.42
CA ARG A 55 -7.55 -16.98 -5.70
C ARG A 55 -7.91 -17.74 -4.43
N THR A 56 -6.94 -18.30 -3.72
CA THR A 56 -7.16 -19.04 -2.47
C THR A 56 -7.82 -18.16 -1.40
N MET A 57 -7.41 -16.89 -1.27
CA MET A 57 -8.03 -15.96 -0.32
C MET A 57 -9.50 -15.68 -0.66
N ILE A 58 -9.84 -15.57 -1.94
CA ILE A 58 -11.22 -15.36 -2.39
C ILE A 58 -12.03 -16.65 -2.21
N GLU A 59 -11.48 -17.81 -2.59
CA GLU A 59 -12.13 -19.13 -2.45
C GLU A 59 -12.36 -19.51 -0.99
N SER A 60 -11.49 -19.07 -0.06
CA SER A 60 -11.71 -19.24 1.38
C SER A 60 -12.97 -18.50 1.89
N GLY A 61 -13.48 -17.53 1.13
CA GLY A 61 -14.69 -16.75 1.42
C GLY A 61 -14.53 -15.67 2.51
N TRP A 62 -13.66 -15.89 3.51
CA TRP A 62 -13.51 -14.98 4.63
C TRP A 62 -12.24 -14.12 4.59
N MET A 63 -11.11 -14.65 4.12
CA MET A 63 -9.82 -13.96 4.26
C MET A 63 -9.77 -12.64 3.49
N PHE A 64 -10.20 -12.64 2.23
CA PHE A 64 -10.22 -11.42 1.41
C PHE A 64 -11.25 -10.41 1.93
N THR A 65 -12.42 -10.88 2.34
CA THR A 65 -13.47 -10.06 2.97
C THR A 65 -12.96 -9.37 4.24
N SER A 66 -12.28 -10.11 5.13
CA SER A 66 -11.69 -9.55 6.35
C SER A 66 -10.62 -8.49 6.04
N ALA A 67 -9.74 -8.74 5.07
CA ALA A 67 -8.76 -7.75 4.64
C ALA A 67 -9.42 -6.45 4.15
N LYS A 68 -10.50 -6.55 3.36
CA LYS A 68 -11.22 -5.39 2.85
C LYS A 68 -11.98 -4.62 3.94
N VAL A 69 -12.50 -5.30 4.96
CA VAL A 69 -13.06 -4.62 6.15
C VAL A 69 -11.98 -3.84 6.89
N ILE A 70 -10.80 -4.44 7.08
CA ILE A 70 -9.66 -3.76 7.72
C ILE A 70 -9.23 -2.53 6.90
N GLU A 71 -9.19 -2.61 5.57
CA GLU A 71 -8.90 -1.46 4.69
C GLU A 71 -9.93 -0.33 4.84
N ILE A 72 -11.23 -0.65 4.93
CA ILE A 72 -12.28 0.36 5.18
C ILE A 72 -12.08 1.02 6.54
N LEU A 73 -11.89 0.23 7.60
CA LEU A 73 -11.71 0.73 8.96
C LEU A 73 -10.45 1.60 9.07
N LEU A 74 -9.35 1.18 8.44
CA LEU A 74 -8.14 1.98 8.31
C LEU A 74 -8.42 3.29 7.59
N GLY A 75 -9.09 3.22 6.43
CA GLY A 75 -9.43 4.38 5.62
C GLY A 75 -10.20 5.44 6.40
N LEU A 76 -11.27 5.03 7.07
CA LEU A 76 -12.09 5.91 7.91
C LEU A 76 -11.30 6.46 9.10
N ALA A 77 -10.52 5.63 9.79
CA ALA A 77 -9.69 6.04 10.92
C ALA A 77 -8.67 7.12 10.53
N LEU A 78 -8.02 6.98 9.38
CA LEU A 78 -7.04 7.93 8.86
C LEU A 78 -7.68 9.24 8.40
N ILE A 79 -8.80 9.19 7.66
CA ILE A 79 -9.51 10.38 7.17
C ILE A 79 -10.04 11.21 8.34
N PHE A 80 -10.70 10.58 9.31
CA PHE A 80 -11.31 11.27 10.46
C PHE A 80 -10.36 11.52 11.63
N ASN A 81 -9.09 11.12 11.52
CA ASN A 81 -8.10 11.20 12.61
C ASN A 81 -8.53 10.47 13.90
N ARG A 82 -9.29 9.39 13.77
CA ARG A 82 -9.87 8.70 14.92
C ARG A 82 -9.28 7.31 15.03
N HIS A 83 -8.59 7.05 16.14
CA HIS A 83 -7.86 5.79 16.37
C HIS A 83 -6.80 5.47 15.29
N ALA A 84 -6.25 6.49 14.62
CA ALA A 84 -5.28 6.33 13.52
C ALA A 84 -4.08 5.45 13.90
N VAL A 85 -3.49 5.68 15.07
CA VAL A 85 -2.37 4.90 15.62
C VAL A 85 -2.70 3.40 15.70
N LEU A 86 -3.84 3.05 16.31
CA LEU A 86 -4.28 1.65 16.42
C LEU A 86 -4.61 1.05 15.04
N ALA A 87 -5.31 1.81 14.20
CA ALA A 87 -5.71 1.36 12.87
C ALA A 87 -4.50 1.06 11.98
N LEU A 88 -3.43 1.87 12.05
CA LEU A 88 -2.17 1.61 11.34
C LEU A 88 -1.56 0.27 11.77
N VAL A 89 -1.54 -0.05 13.08
CA VAL A 89 -1.02 -1.34 13.56
C VAL A 89 -1.86 -2.52 13.05
N ILE A 90 -3.19 -2.41 13.13
CA ILE A 90 -4.11 -3.47 12.65
C ILE A 90 -4.02 -3.63 11.13
N GLY A 91 -3.89 -2.52 10.40
CA GLY A 91 -3.80 -2.51 8.94
C GLY A 91 -2.44 -2.93 8.39
N PHE A 92 -1.37 -2.89 9.20
CA PHE A 92 -0.01 -3.18 8.75
C PHE A 92 0.14 -4.57 8.11
N PRO A 93 -0.36 -5.68 8.68
CA PRO A 93 -0.28 -6.99 8.03
C PRO A 93 -0.99 -7.02 6.68
N VAL A 94 -2.13 -6.33 6.55
CA VAL A 94 -2.87 -6.26 5.27
C VAL A 94 -2.06 -5.49 4.23
N MET A 95 -1.53 -4.31 4.58
CA MET A 95 -0.70 -3.50 3.67
C MET A 95 0.60 -4.20 3.28
N LEU A 96 1.24 -4.88 4.23
CA LEU A 96 2.43 -5.69 3.98
C LEU A 96 2.11 -6.83 3.01
N MET A 97 1.01 -7.56 3.22
CA MET A 97 0.62 -8.63 2.31
C MET A 97 0.28 -8.11 0.91
N THR A 98 -0.41 -6.98 0.80
CA THR A 98 -0.67 -6.32 -0.49
C THR A 98 0.66 -5.98 -1.19
N PHE A 99 1.63 -5.42 -0.47
CA PHE A 99 2.96 -5.16 -1.02
C PHE A 99 3.68 -6.43 -1.46
N LEU A 100 3.68 -7.49 -0.64
CA LEU A 100 4.35 -8.75 -0.97
C LEU A 100 3.72 -9.42 -2.19
N LEU A 101 2.40 -9.33 -2.35
CA LEU A 101 1.68 -9.85 -3.51
C LEU A 101 2.11 -9.17 -4.82
N ASP A 102 2.53 -7.90 -4.79
CA ASP A 102 3.04 -7.24 -6.00
C ASP A 102 4.57 -7.27 -6.11
N LEU A 103 5.30 -7.39 -4.99
CA LEU A 103 6.75 -7.51 -4.98
C LEU A 103 7.23 -8.86 -5.54
N TRP A 104 6.63 -9.95 -5.08
CA TRP A 104 7.09 -11.29 -5.45
C TRP A 104 7.09 -11.55 -6.97
N PRO A 105 6.06 -11.19 -7.74
CA PRO A 105 6.03 -11.36 -9.19
C PRO A 105 7.05 -10.51 -9.90
N PHE A 106 7.22 -9.27 -9.47
CA PHE A 106 8.26 -8.40 -10.00
C PHE A 106 9.62 -9.06 -9.83
N THR A 107 9.92 -9.59 -8.62
CA THR A 107 11.18 -10.30 -8.39
C THR A 107 11.29 -11.58 -9.22
N ALA A 108 10.20 -12.32 -9.42
CA ALA A 108 10.17 -13.52 -10.26
C ALA A 108 10.42 -13.22 -11.75
N ASN A 109 10.06 -12.03 -12.22
CA ASN A 109 10.28 -11.58 -13.60
C ASN A 109 11.74 -11.14 -13.89
N ILE A 110 12.58 -10.98 -12.86
CA ILE A 110 13.98 -10.55 -13.04
C ILE A 110 14.80 -11.60 -13.80
N VAL A 111 14.71 -12.88 -13.40
CA VAL A 111 15.49 -13.95 -14.04
C VAL A 111 15.06 -14.17 -15.50
N PRO A 112 13.76 -14.30 -15.83
CA PRO A 112 13.28 -14.36 -17.21
C PRO A 112 13.68 -13.16 -18.08
N PHE A 113 13.77 -11.97 -17.49
CA PHE A 113 14.26 -10.80 -18.21
C PHE A 113 15.75 -10.93 -18.54
N LEU A 114 16.57 -11.36 -17.58
CA LEU A 114 18.01 -11.54 -17.78
C LEU A 114 18.34 -12.70 -18.73
N SER A 115 17.49 -13.72 -18.81
CA SER A 115 17.62 -14.81 -19.79
C SER A 115 17.14 -14.45 -21.20
N GLY A 116 16.43 -13.32 -21.37
CA GLY A 116 15.87 -12.87 -22.64
C GLY A 116 14.49 -13.45 -22.99
N ASP A 117 13.88 -14.18 -22.05
CA ASP A 117 12.54 -14.77 -22.17
C ASP A 117 11.42 -13.74 -21.93
N LEU A 118 11.75 -12.62 -21.28
CA LEU A 118 10.81 -11.54 -20.96
C LEU A 118 11.29 -10.22 -21.55
N SER A 119 10.38 -9.45 -22.17
CA SER A 119 10.72 -8.15 -22.75
C SER A 119 10.93 -7.07 -21.69
N PHE A 120 11.73 -6.05 -21.99
CA PHE A 120 11.88 -4.89 -21.09
C PHE A 120 10.53 -4.22 -20.76
N ALA A 121 9.63 -4.13 -21.74
CA ALA A 121 8.29 -3.57 -21.53
C ALA A 121 7.48 -4.35 -20.50
N ALA A 122 7.56 -5.67 -20.51
CA ALA A 122 6.91 -6.54 -19.52
C ALA A 122 7.56 -6.44 -18.13
N LEU A 123 8.89 -6.27 -18.04
CA LEU A 123 9.54 -6.05 -16.75
C LEU A 123 9.14 -4.70 -16.16
N TRP A 124 9.15 -3.65 -17.01
CA TRP A 124 8.74 -2.30 -16.63
C TRP A 124 7.28 -2.27 -16.18
N ALA A 125 6.40 -3.03 -16.84
CA ALA A 125 5.04 -3.28 -16.40
C ALA A 125 4.96 -3.71 -14.94
N SER A 126 5.67 -4.80 -14.65
CA SER A 126 5.63 -5.47 -13.38
C SER A 126 6.21 -4.57 -12.28
N PHE A 127 7.23 -3.77 -12.63
CA PHE A 127 7.79 -2.77 -11.74
C PHE A 127 6.79 -1.66 -11.40
N LEU A 128 6.10 -1.10 -12.40
CA LEU A 128 5.10 -0.05 -12.18
C LEU A 128 3.90 -0.55 -11.39
N ASP A 129 3.44 -1.77 -11.66
CA ASP A 129 2.40 -2.42 -10.87
C ASP A 129 2.83 -2.57 -9.40
N MET A 130 4.03 -3.09 -9.14
CA MET A 130 4.59 -3.17 -7.79
C MET A 130 4.71 -1.80 -7.12
N LEU A 131 5.18 -0.78 -7.84
CA LEU A 131 5.42 0.54 -7.29
C LEU A 131 4.11 1.26 -6.93
N PHE A 132 3.11 1.25 -7.82
CA PHE A 132 1.90 2.06 -7.67
C PHE A 132 0.76 1.36 -6.94
N PHE A 133 0.75 0.03 -6.86
CA PHE A 133 -0.22 -0.69 -6.03
C PHE A 133 0.37 -0.95 -4.63
N GLY A 134 1.03 -2.09 -4.43
CA GLY A 134 1.59 -2.49 -3.15
C GLY A 134 2.61 -1.50 -2.55
N GLY A 135 3.54 -1.00 -3.36
CA GLY A 135 4.60 -0.09 -2.92
C GLY A 135 4.07 1.24 -2.40
N GLY A 136 3.10 1.84 -3.10
CA GLY A 136 2.50 3.12 -2.73
C GLY A 136 1.82 3.06 -1.36
N VAL A 137 0.94 2.08 -1.15
CA VAL A 137 0.24 1.93 0.14
C VAL A 137 1.21 1.58 1.27
N PHE A 138 2.19 0.72 1.01
CA PHE A 138 3.15 0.29 2.03
C PHE A 138 4.11 1.40 2.45
N VAL A 139 4.62 2.19 1.51
CA VAL A 139 5.49 3.34 1.83
C VAL A 139 4.73 4.38 2.64
N MET A 140 3.49 4.70 2.26
CA MET A 140 2.64 5.62 3.03
C MET A 140 2.35 5.10 4.43
N GLN A 141 2.03 3.81 4.55
CA GLN A 141 1.83 3.11 5.83
C GLN A 141 3.08 3.20 6.70
N ALA A 142 4.25 2.86 6.14
CA ALA A 142 5.53 2.91 6.85
C ALA A 142 5.90 4.32 7.30
N TYR A 143 5.66 5.34 6.47
CA TYR A 143 5.86 6.73 6.85
C TYR A 143 4.99 7.13 8.03
N LEU A 144 3.68 6.89 7.97
CA LEU A 144 2.78 7.24 9.06
C LEU A 144 3.12 6.48 10.35
N MET A 145 3.45 5.19 10.24
CA MET A 145 3.91 4.44 11.40
C MET A 145 5.23 4.99 11.98
N SER A 146 6.15 5.49 11.15
CA SER A 146 7.37 6.13 11.63
C SER A 146 7.10 7.46 12.36
N GLU A 147 6.11 8.24 11.90
CA GLU A 147 5.73 9.52 12.51
C GLU A 147 5.01 9.31 13.85
N TYR A 148 4.13 8.29 13.93
CA TYR A 148 3.44 7.86 15.15
C TYR A 148 4.28 6.92 16.02
N PHE A 149 5.54 6.66 15.68
CA PHE A 149 6.39 5.74 16.43
C PHE A 149 6.53 6.06 17.93
N PRO A 150 6.63 7.33 18.36
CA PRO A 150 6.64 7.67 19.79
C PRO A 150 5.43 7.14 20.57
N ASP A 151 4.27 7.01 19.92
CA ASP A 151 3.05 6.45 20.53
C ASP A 151 3.15 4.91 20.65
N TYR A 152 3.80 4.24 19.70
CA TYR A 152 4.04 2.78 19.75
C TYR A 152 5.17 2.40 20.71
N ARG A 153 6.14 3.29 20.94
CA ARG A 153 7.35 3.01 21.72
C ARG A 153 7.06 2.37 23.07
N ARG A 154 6.00 2.83 23.74
CA ARG A 154 5.57 2.33 25.07
C ARG A 154 5.04 0.90 25.03
N LEU A 155 4.67 0.39 23.87
CA LEU A 155 4.20 -0.98 23.67
C LEU A 155 5.37 -1.98 23.51
N PHE A 156 6.59 -1.50 23.27
CA PHE A 156 7.78 -2.33 23.07
C PHE A 156 8.64 -2.50 24.34
N VAL A 157 8.09 -2.18 25.52
CA VAL A 157 8.78 -2.44 26.79
C VAL A 157 8.98 -3.94 26.99
N VAL A 158 10.21 -4.35 27.27
CA VAL A 158 10.57 -5.77 27.42
C VAL A 158 10.03 -6.31 28.76
N ARG A 159 10.02 -5.46 29.79
CA ARG A 159 9.45 -5.78 31.10
C ARG A 159 8.46 -4.70 31.54
N PRO A 160 7.46 -5.08 32.35
CA PRO A 160 6.64 -4.09 33.05
C PRO A 160 7.55 -3.14 33.84
N ASN A 161 7.34 -1.83 33.68
CA ASN A 161 8.11 -0.73 34.32
C ASN A 161 9.51 -0.44 33.74
N ASP A 162 9.95 -1.10 32.66
CA ASP A 162 11.13 -0.62 31.93
C ASP A 162 10.82 0.76 31.31
N ALA A 163 11.66 1.74 31.59
CA ALA A 163 11.49 3.10 31.08
C ALA A 163 11.87 3.23 29.59
N ASP A 164 12.71 2.31 29.09
CA ASP A 164 13.36 2.46 27.80
C ASP A 164 12.99 1.36 26.81
N ALA A 165 12.60 1.79 25.61
CA ALA A 165 12.51 0.90 24.46
C ALA A 165 13.91 0.47 24.01
N PRO A 166 14.07 -0.70 23.38
CA PRO A 166 15.37 -1.21 22.96
C PRO A 166 16.09 -0.27 21.99
N ALA A 167 17.43 -0.28 21.98
CA ALA A 167 18.26 0.63 21.18
C ALA A 167 17.94 0.64 19.68
N TRP A 168 17.44 -0.46 19.11
CA TRP A 168 17.04 -0.54 17.69
C TRP A 168 15.88 0.42 17.35
N SER A 169 15.05 0.80 18.33
CA SER A 169 13.91 1.69 18.12
C SER A 169 14.34 3.09 17.66
N SER A 170 15.58 3.50 17.95
CA SER A 170 16.17 4.75 17.50
C SER A 170 16.29 4.85 15.97
N VAL A 171 16.38 3.73 15.26
CA VAL A 171 16.43 3.69 13.79
C VAL A 171 15.11 4.19 13.20
N LEU A 172 13.97 3.81 13.79
CA LEU A 172 12.63 4.24 13.35
C LEU A 172 12.36 5.71 13.68
N GLU A 173 13.09 6.27 14.64
CA GLU A 173 13.03 7.69 15.00
C GLU A 173 14.01 8.55 14.19
N ALA A 174 14.93 7.94 13.44
CA ALA A 174 15.98 8.65 12.74
C ALA A 174 15.43 9.66 11.72
N GLY A 175 15.86 10.91 11.83
CA GLY A 175 15.35 12.01 11.00
C GLY A 175 15.54 11.78 9.50
N TRP A 176 16.66 11.18 9.10
CA TRP A 176 16.92 10.84 7.69
C TRP A 176 15.90 9.83 7.15
N LEU A 177 15.56 8.80 7.93
CA LEU A 177 14.59 7.79 7.54
C LEU A 177 13.21 8.41 7.37
N LYS A 178 12.77 9.24 8.33
CA LYS A 178 11.48 9.95 8.26
C LYS A 178 11.43 10.89 7.05
N LEU A 179 12.53 11.59 6.75
CA LEU A 179 12.62 12.47 5.60
C LEU A 179 12.52 11.68 4.29
N THR A 180 13.26 10.57 4.17
CA THR A 180 13.19 9.68 2.99
C THR A 180 11.80 9.11 2.80
N LEU A 181 11.19 8.56 3.87
CA LEU A 181 9.84 8.01 3.83
C LEU A 181 8.80 9.08 3.49
N ARG A 182 8.96 10.32 3.96
CA ARG A 182 8.08 11.44 3.61
C ARG A 182 8.12 11.73 2.11
N TRP A 183 9.31 11.88 1.53
CA TRP A 183 9.47 12.16 0.10
C TRP A 183 8.98 11.01 -0.78
N LEU A 184 9.26 9.77 -0.37
CA LEU A 184 8.75 8.59 -1.05
C LEU A 184 7.22 8.51 -0.96
N SER A 185 6.64 8.78 0.21
CA SER A 185 5.19 8.76 0.40
C SER A 185 4.48 9.82 -0.44
N TYR A 186 5.04 11.02 -0.55
CA TYR A 186 4.49 12.02 -1.46
C TYR A 186 4.59 11.58 -2.90
N THR A 187 5.78 11.22 -3.35
CA THR A 187 6.01 10.95 -4.78
C THR A 187 5.24 9.70 -5.20
N VAL A 188 5.42 8.58 -4.51
CA VAL A 188 4.79 7.31 -4.85
C VAL A 188 3.30 7.32 -4.49
N GLY A 189 2.92 7.88 -3.33
CA GLY A 189 1.52 7.96 -2.90
C GLY A 189 0.66 8.88 -3.77
N MET A 190 1.19 10.04 -4.19
CA MET A 190 0.47 10.94 -5.09
C MET A 190 0.38 10.33 -6.50
N LEU A 191 1.49 9.80 -7.04
CA LEU A 191 1.49 9.18 -8.37
C LEU A 191 0.58 7.95 -8.42
N SER A 192 0.59 7.10 -7.38
CA SER A 192 -0.35 5.97 -7.27
C SER A 192 -1.80 6.43 -7.21
N THR A 193 -2.10 7.50 -6.46
CA THR A 193 -3.45 8.06 -6.41
C THR A 193 -3.91 8.55 -7.79
N LEU A 194 -3.06 9.32 -8.47
CA LEU A 194 -3.34 9.78 -9.83
C LEU A 194 -3.52 8.62 -10.79
N TRP A 195 -2.70 7.57 -10.67
CA TRP A 195 -2.80 6.35 -11.45
C TRP A 195 -4.15 5.65 -11.24
N VAL A 196 -4.57 5.47 -9.99
CA VAL A 196 -5.89 4.87 -9.67
C VAL A 196 -7.03 5.73 -10.22
N ILE A 197 -6.93 7.06 -10.14
CA ILE A 197 -7.93 7.98 -10.69
C ILE A 197 -8.00 7.84 -12.21
N THR A 198 -6.87 7.83 -12.93
CA THR A 198 -6.87 7.68 -14.39
C THR A 198 -7.39 6.33 -14.82
N MET A 199 -7.18 5.27 -14.03
CA MET A 199 -7.80 3.97 -14.24
C MET A 199 -9.31 3.99 -14.03
N ALA A 200 -9.79 4.62 -12.96
CA ALA A 200 -11.23 4.77 -12.70
C ALA A 200 -11.94 5.56 -13.80
N LEU A 201 -11.24 6.52 -14.41
CA LEU A 201 -11.72 7.30 -15.56
C LEU A 201 -11.56 6.56 -16.90
N HIS A 202 -11.10 5.30 -16.90
CA HIS A 202 -10.82 4.50 -18.10
C HIS A 202 -9.81 5.13 -19.07
N ILE A 203 -8.98 6.06 -18.60
CA ILE A 203 -7.90 6.69 -19.38
C ILE A 203 -6.72 5.72 -19.50
N VAL A 204 -6.44 4.99 -18.42
CA VAL A 204 -5.39 3.96 -18.36
C VAL A 204 -6.07 2.59 -18.16
N PRO A 205 -5.82 1.58 -19.02
CA PRO A 205 -6.46 0.28 -18.89
C PRO A 205 -6.04 -0.45 -17.61
N TRP A 206 -7.00 -1.18 -17.02
CA TRP A 206 -6.76 -2.11 -15.91
C TRP A 206 -6.07 -3.37 -16.40
N SER A 207 -4.75 -3.26 -16.56
CA SER A 207 -3.78 -4.35 -16.78
C SER A 207 -2.50 -3.76 -17.37
N SER A 208 -2.03 -2.63 -16.87
CA SER A 208 -0.93 -1.91 -17.51
C SER A 208 0.32 -2.78 -17.61
N LEU A 209 0.53 -3.23 -18.85
CA LEU A 209 1.75 -3.72 -19.48
C LEU A 209 2.10 -5.23 -19.32
N ALA A 210 1.61 -5.98 -18.32
CA ALA A 210 1.94 -7.43 -18.20
C ALA A 210 1.03 -8.34 -19.06
N ILE A 211 -0.26 -8.00 -19.21
CA ILE A 211 -1.22 -8.77 -20.05
C ILE A 211 -1.13 -8.34 -21.53
N MET A 212 -0.62 -7.13 -21.80
CA MET A 212 -0.44 -6.60 -23.17
C MET A 212 0.94 -6.87 -23.76
N ALA A 213 1.89 -7.42 -23.00
CA ALA A 213 3.10 -7.98 -23.58
C ALA A 213 2.71 -9.37 -24.12
N PRO A 214 2.69 -9.59 -25.44
CA PRO A 214 2.49 -10.94 -25.95
C PRO A 214 3.59 -11.83 -25.35
N PRO A 215 3.26 -13.02 -24.80
CA PRO A 215 4.27 -14.06 -24.77
C PRO A 215 4.76 -14.25 -26.20
N LYS A 216 6.08 -14.35 -26.38
CA LYS A 216 6.64 -14.71 -27.69
C LYS A 216 6.03 -16.02 -28.18
#